data_AF-A0A1F7F0S0-F1
#
_entry.id   AF-A0A1F7F0S0-F1
#
_cell.length_a   1.000
_cell.length_b   1.000
_cell.length_c   1.000
_cell.angle_alpha   90.00
_cell.angle_beta   90.00
_cell.angle_gamma   90.00
#
_symmetry.space_group_name_H-M   'P 1'
#
loop_
_entity.id
_entity.type
_entity.pdbx_description
1 polymer ?
#
loop_
_entity_poly.entity_id
_entity_poly.type
_entity_poly.pdbx_seq_one_letter_code
_entity_poly.pdbx_strand_id
1 'polypeptide(L)'
;MSVSNEYAASGGHGMRIAAGNRHIITKRVLLPLNAAELRAGLYFTVDFRIEKDGITADTGADIWCTIISFVMSGNRSVSYGNPTLLLEKRGPDIFLKMLVRQKRGDRPVTIPPDPVLCVVPGMWHSVSVSISVKDYVLMDSLWCDSRFIGAGTRTLIDVPAMIEKIELGAGQGKKTPVSFICFDNVTMSEKRLSNTIPADQITVRQRPGKGGFHVGDTLFLDLAFTPFGRKDYIDLNLRSSSFGASLENRFGLFNRKRNLVFSLYDSIGVPFKGDEGLNAWKYASVGDTVQGAYPHNTFLFDKYRFYPDRGSGTVAIRVTDDFEPGKWEIHSCIVRSSDTVIVQNMPVLHFTIERKFSFMVLLGCGIALLVIFGIIFFRLVVRSREQEPLQGNSKEIADKIDQLLATEYSNADLSNEDIARVVYLSVSHATALYKEARTISPMQRLRDIRMEKACEMLEKTDKAISDIGFEVGFNNQNIFFRNFKKYKGLSPTEYQKQKKAV
;
A
#
# COMPACT_ATOMS: atom_id res chain seq x y z
N MET A 1 -19.45 -48.24 23.77
CA MET A 1 -18.64 -47.03 23.48
C MET A 1 -17.34 -47.19 24.24
N SER A 2 -16.22 -46.79 23.66
CA SER A 2 -14.90 -46.83 24.31
C SER A 2 -14.20 -45.50 24.13
N VAL A 3 -13.44 -45.08 25.13
CA VAL A 3 -12.65 -43.85 25.12
C VAL A 3 -11.20 -44.25 25.37
N SER A 4 -10.30 -43.88 24.47
CA SER A 4 -8.90 -44.28 24.51
C SER A 4 -8.05 -43.41 23.57
N ASN A 5 -6.74 -43.38 23.80
CA ASN A 5 -5.78 -42.62 23.01
C ASN A 5 -5.70 -43.12 21.56
N GLU A 6 -5.93 -44.42 21.33
CA GLU A 6 -5.96 -45.06 20.00
C GLU A 6 -7.12 -44.55 19.10
N TYR A 7 -8.12 -43.90 19.70
CA TYR A 7 -9.28 -43.32 19.02
C TYR A 7 -9.21 -41.80 18.92
N ALA A 8 -8.10 -41.17 19.31
CA ALA A 8 -7.92 -39.72 19.26
C ALA A 8 -7.46 -39.22 17.88
N ALA A 9 -7.95 -38.06 17.47
CA ALA A 9 -7.44 -37.28 16.35
C ALA A 9 -6.23 -36.44 16.81
N SER A 10 -6.32 -35.89 18.03
CA SER A 10 -5.25 -35.10 18.64
C SER A 10 -5.35 -35.13 20.16
N GLY A 11 -4.22 -35.13 20.86
CA GLY A 11 -4.20 -35.09 22.33
C GLY A 11 -4.45 -36.44 22.99
N GLY A 12 -5.13 -36.42 24.15
CA GLY A 12 -5.15 -37.53 25.10
C GLY A 12 -6.15 -38.64 24.79
N HIS A 13 -7.41 -38.34 24.46
CA HIS A 13 -8.45 -39.38 24.33
C HIS A 13 -9.47 -39.02 23.26
N GLY A 14 -9.76 -39.96 22.36
CA GLY A 14 -10.90 -39.86 21.45
C GLY A 14 -11.92 -40.95 21.74
N MET A 15 -13.07 -40.85 21.08
CA MET A 15 -14.24 -41.64 21.43
C MET A 15 -14.69 -42.51 20.28
N ARG A 16 -14.80 -43.81 20.54
CA ARG A 16 -15.30 -44.80 19.57
C ARG A 16 -16.70 -45.27 19.92
N ILE A 17 -17.58 -45.19 18.94
CA ILE A 17 -18.99 -45.53 19.04
C ILE A 17 -19.29 -46.66 18.06
N ALA A 18 -19.84 -47.76 18.55
CA ALA A 18 -20.34 -48.84 17.69
C ALA A 18 -21.65 -48.38 17.05
N ALA A 19 -21.91 -48.78 15.81
CA ALA A 19 -23.16 -48.45 15.14
C ALA A 19 -24.35 -49.16 15.81
N GLY A 20 -25.47 -48.45 15.89
CA GLY A 20 -26.71 -48.98 16.46
C GLY A 20 -27.59 -47.91 17.13
N ASN A 21 -28.89 -48.18 17.18
CA ASN A 21 -29.89 -47.22 17.68
C ASN A 21 -29.75 -46.87 19.17
N ARG A 22 -29.06 -47.69 19.96
CA ARG A 22 -28.79 -47.43 21.39
C ARG A 22 -27.41 -46.83 21.65
N HIS A 23 -26.62 -46.62 20.59
CA HIS A 23 -25.22 -46.25 20.67
C HIS A 23 -25.06 -44.83 20.11
N ILE A 24 -25.76 -43.88 20.74
CA ILE A 24 -25.80 -42.48 20.34
C ILE A 24 -25.52 -41.63 21.57
N ILE A 25 -24.64 -40.65 21.43
CA ILE A 25 -24.34 -39.66 22.44
C ILE A 25 -25.23 -38.46 22.20
N THR A 26 -25.88 -38.03 23.27
CA THR A 26 -26.84 -36.93 23.21
C THR A 26 -26.39 -35.82 24.14
N LYS A 27 -26.22 -34.62 23.59
CA LYS A 27 -26.04 -33.38 24.36
C LYS A 27 -27.29 -32.53 24.23
N ARG A 28 -28.01 -32.30 25.34
CA ARG A 28 -29.08 -31.29 25.37
C ARG A 28 -28.46 -29.89 25.28
N VAL A 29 -29.02 -29.06 24.40
CA VAL A 29 -28.58 -27.68 24.15
C VAL A 29 -29.69 -26.64 24.33
N LEU A 30 -30.97 -27.03 24.16
CA LEU A 30 -32.15 -26.19 24.40
C LEU A 30 -32.04 -24.78 23.79
N LEU A 31 -31.66 -24.68 22.51
CA LEU A 31 -31.38 -23.43 21.82
C LEU A 31 -32.61 -22.94 21.03
N PRO A 32 -33.32 -21.87 21.46
CA PRO A 32 -34.51 -21.37 20.78
C PRO A 32 -34.21 -20.95 19.34
N LEU A 33 -35.12 -21.15 18.39
CA LEU A 33 -34.85 -20.79 16.98
C LEU A 33 -34.72 -19.28 16.73
N ASN A 34 -35.23 -18.45 17.64
CA ASN A 34 -35.06 -17.00 17.63
C ASN A 34 -33.82 -16.51 18.40
N ALA A 35 -33.00 -17.44 18.92
CA ALA A 35 -31.75 -17.12 19.60
C ALA A 35 -30.85 -16.27 18.70
N ALA A 36 -30.08 -15.35 19.30
CA ALA A 36 -29.20 -14.47 18.55
C ALA A 36 -28.12 -15.28 17.81
N GLU A 37 -27.70 -16.37 18.42
CA GLU A 37 -26.74 -17.37 17.98
C GLU A 37 -27.17 -18.02 16.66
N LEU A 38 -28.43 -18.45 16.56
CA LEU A 38 -28.95 -19.02 15.31
C LEU A 38 -29.27 -17.95 14.27
N ARG A 39 -29.56 -16.72 14.67
CA ARG A 39 -29.71 -15.59 13.71
C ARG A 39 -28.37 -15.16 13.11
N ALA A 40 -27.29 -15.21 13.89
CA ALA A 40 -25.93 -14.88 13.48
C ALA A 40 -25.23 -16.04 12.75
N GLY A 41 -25.64 -17.28 13.05
CA GLY A 41 -25.06 -18.51 12.53
C GLY A 41 -24.29 -19.26 13.61
N LEU A 42 -24.81 -20.42 14.00
CA LEU A 42 -24.16 -21.37 14.90
C LEU A 42 -23.17 -22.22 14.09
N TYR A 43 -21.94 -22.30 14.54
CA TYR A 43 -20.91 -23.13 13.93
C TYR A 43 -20.66 -24.36 14.81
N PHE A 44 -20.77 -25.54 14.23
CA PHE A 44 -20.48 -26.81 14.88
C PHE A 44 -19.36 -27.51 14.13
N THR A 45 -18.28 -27.87 14.82
CA THR A 45 -17.18 -28.63 14.23
C THR A 45 -16.97 -29.94 14.95
N VAL A 46 -16.53 -30.96 14.22
CA VAL A 46 -16.16 -32.25 14.79
C VAL A 46 -15.23 -32.97 13.84
N ASP A 47 -14.25 -33.67 14.42
CA ASP A 47 -13.43 -34.62 13.68
C ASP A 47 -14.05 -36.00 13.81
N PHE A 48 -14.14 -36.73 12.70
CA PHE A 48 -14.61 -38.11 12.70
C PHE A 48 -13.71 -39.02 11.86
N ARG A 49 -13.70 -40.31 12.21
CA ARG A 49 -12.95 -41.35 11.48
C ARG A 49 -13.76 -42.64 11.44
N ILE A 50 -13.88 -43.23 10.26
CA ILE A 50 -14.36 -44.62 10.09
C ILE A 50 -13.15 -45.54 10.24
N GLU A 51 -13.26 -46.65 10.96
CA GLU A 51 -12.14 -47.60 11.04
C GLU A 51 -11.84 -48.24 9.69
N LYS A 52 -10.57 -48.61 9.45
CA LYS A 52 -10.09 -49.14 8.17
C LYS A 52 -10.91 -50.35 7.69
N ASP A 53 -11.20 -51.27 8.60
CA ASP A 53 -12.04 -52.46 8.36
C ASP A 53 -13.48 -52.27 8.87
N GLY A 54 -13.87 -51.01 9.09
CA GLY A 54 -15.12 -50.62 9.70
C GLY A 54 -16.30 -50.55 8.72
N ILE A 55 -16.07 -50.66 7.41
CA ILE A 55 -17.13 -50.71 6.40
C ILE A 55 -17.83 -52.06 6.45
N THR A 56 -19.16 -52.07 6.51
CA THR A 56 -19.95 -53.30 6.49
C THR A 56 -20.03 -53.91 5.09
N ALA A 57 -20.25 -55.23 5.01
CA ALA A 57 -20.39 -55.95 3.74
C ALA A 57 -21.43 -55.30 2.81
N ASP A 58 -21.18 -55.33 1.50
CA ASP A 58 -22.14 -54.81 0.53
C ASP A 58 -23.37 -55.72 0.47
N THR A 59 -24.54 -55.10 0.54
CA THR A 59 -25.84 -55.79 0.47
C THR A 59 -26.58 -55.53 -0.84
N GLY A 60 -25.96 -54.79 -1.78
CA GLY A 60 -26.54 -54.48 -3.10
C GLY A 60 -27.64 -53.41 -3.08
N ALA A 61 -27.84 -52.73 -1.94
CA ALA A 61 -28.79 -51.64 -1.78
C ALA A 61 -28.10 -50.44 -1.12
N ASP A 62 -28.51 -49.22 -1.47
CA ASP A 62 -28.03 -47.99 -0.83
C ASP A 62 -28.36 -48.04 0.67
N ILE A 63 -27.32 -48.14 1.49
CA ILE A 63 -27.43 -48.14 2.95
C ILE A 63 -26.80 -46.86 3.50
N TRP A 64 -27.42 -46.30 4.53
CA TRP A 64 -26.95 -45.06 5.14
C TRP A 64 -27.11 -45.10 6.66
N CYS A 65 -26.33 -44.30 7.37
CA CYS A 65 -26.52 -44.03 8.79
C CYS A 65 -26.34 -42.55 9.10
N THR A 66 -27.15 -42.03 10.00
CA THR A 66 -26.96 -40.68 10.54
C THR A 66 -25.77 -40.69 11.49
N ILE A 67 -24.86 -39.75 11.29
CA ILE A 67 -23.70 -39.56 12.16
C ILE A 67 -23.81 -38.37 13.10
N ILE A 68 -24.51 -37.32 12.66
CA ILE A 68 -24.77 -36.12 13.45
C ILE A 68 -26.21 -35.66 13.21
N SER A 69 -26.94 -35.36 14.26
CA SER A 69 -28.32 -34.89 14.16
C SER A 69 -28.56 -33.73 15.12
N PHE A 70 -29.00 -32.59 14.57
CA PHE A 70 -29.49 -31.46 15.33
C PHE A 70 -30.99 -31.65 15.51
N VAL A 71 -31.42 -32.13 16.67
CA VAL A 71 -32.83 -32.47 16.88
C VAL A 71 -33.61 -31.21 17.20
N MET A 72 -34.40 -30.77 16.24
CA MET A 72 -35.36 -29.70 16.39
C MET A 72 -36.66 -30.23 17.00
N SER A 73 -37.22 -29.52 17.96
CA SER A 73 -38.51 -29.85 18.56
C SER A 73 -39.36 -28.60 18.82
N GLY A 74 -40.67 -28.79 18.87
CA GLY A 74 -41.65 -27.71 19.10
C GLY A 74 -42.81 -28.17 19.98
N ASN A 75 -43.72 -27.23 20.30
CA ASN A 75 -44.81 -27.44 21.25
C ASN A 75 -45.82 -28.55 20.88
N ARG A 76 -45.83 -29.03 19.63
CA ARG A 76 -46.75 -30.08 19.13
C ARG A 76 -46.14 -31.50 19.13
N SER A 77 -45.07 -31.73 19.90
CA SER A 77 -44.46 -33.08 20.11
C SER A 77 -43.87 -33.76 18.87
N VAL A 78 -43.59 -33.03 17.78
CA VAL A 78 -42.88 -33.55 16.61
C VAL A 78 -41.42 -33.13 16.71
N SER A 79 -40.54 -34.11 16.99
CA SER A 79 -39.08 -33.92 16.97
C SER A 79 -38.46 -34.65 15.77
N TYR A 80 -37.48 -34.01 15.13
CA TYR A 80 -36.72 -34.63 14.04
C TYR A 80 -35.34 -33.97 13.89
N GLY A 81 -34.39 -34.71 13.33
CA GLY A 81 -33.06 -34.19 13.00
C GLY A 81 -33.10 -33.22 11.82
N ASN A 82 -32.59 -32.00 12.01
CA ASN A 82 -32.48 -30.98 10.99
C ASN A 82 -31.48 -29.87 11.40
N PRO A 83 -30.37 -29.64 10.67
CA PRO A 83 -29.86 -30.53 9.62
C PRO A 83 -29.44 -31.90 10.18
N THR A 84 -29.23 -32.87 9.27
CA THR A 84 -28.72 -34.20 9.61
C THR A 84 -27.54 -34.53 8.73
N LEU A 85 -26.41 -34.93 9.31
CA LEU A 85 -25.27 -35.46 8.57
C LEU A 85 -25.32 -36.98 8.59
N LEU A 86 -25.08 -37.59 7.44
CA LEU A 86 -25.11 -39.02 7.25
C LEU A 86 -23.97 -39.51 6.38
N LEU A 87 -23.64 -40.77 6.56
CA LEU A 87 -22.81 -41.54 5.65
C LEU A 87 -23.71 -42.43 4.80
N GLU A 88 -23.52 -42.41 3.49
CA GLU A 88 -24.21 -43.27 2.53
C GLU A 88 -23.17 -44.14 1.83
N LYS A 89 -23.38 -45.45 1.80
CA LYS A 89 -22.53 -46.39 1.07
C LYS A 89 -23.11 -46.65 -0.31
N ARG A 90 -22.27 -46.55 -1.34
CA ARG A 90 -22.59 -46.93 -2.72
C ARG A 90 -21.46 -47.80 -3.25
N GLY A 91 -21.72 -49.09 -3.43
CA GLY A 91 -20.66 -50.05 -3.75
C GLY A 91 -19.59 -50.09 -2.66
N PRO A 92 -18.28 -49.95 -2.98
CA PRO A 92 -17.21 -49.94 -1.99
C PRO A 92 -17.05 -48.60 -1.26
N ASP A 93 -17.61 -47.52 -1.81
CA ASP A 93 -17.34 -46.15 -1.36
C ASP A 93 -18.37 -45.67 -0.33
N ILE A 94 -17.91 -44.79 0.57
CA ILE A 94 -18.76 -44.10 1.55
C ILE A 94 -18.75 -42.61 1.25
N PHE A 95 -19.93 -42.00 1.24
CA PHE A 95 -20.11 -40.59 0.96
C PHE A 95 -20.70 -39.86 2.16
N LEU A 96 -20.14 -38.69 2.48
CA LEU A 96 -20.71 -37.79 3.48
C LEU A 96 -21.75 -36.87 2.84
N LYS A 97 -22.93 -36.79 3.46
CA LYS A 97 -24.03 -35.91 3.04
C LYS A 97 -24.65 -35.20 4.22
N MET A 98 -25.17 -34.01 3.96
CA MET A 98 -26.05 -33.29 4.86
C MET A 98 -27.44 -33.15 4.26
N LEU A 99 -28.46 -33.38 5.08
CA LEU A 99 -29.87 -33.29 4.72
C LEU A 99 -30.53 -32.14 5.46
N VAL A 100 -31.22 -31.27 4.70
CA VAL A 100 -31.99 -30.13 5.22
C VAL A 100 -33.46 -30.28 4.82
N ARG A 101 -34.38 -30.20 5.79
CA ARG A 101 -35.82 -30.51 5.61
C ARG A 101 -36.71 -29.33 5.98
N GLN A 102 -37.92 -29.29 5.44
CA GLN A 102 -38.97 -28.35 5.86
C GLN A 102 -39.77 -28.86 7.07
N LYS A 103 -39.96 -30.18 7.14
CA LYS A 103 -40.67 -30.91 8.20
C LYS A 103 -40.24 -32.36 8.28
N ARG A 104 -40.70 -33.08 9.31
CA ARG A 104 -40.50 -34.52 9.44
C ARG A 104 -41.12 -35.26 8.25
N GLY A 105 -40.35 -36.16 7.63
CA GLY A 105 -40.81 -36.98 6.50
C GLY A 105 -40.78 -36.29 5.13
N ASP A 106 -40.41 -35.02 5.05
CA ASP A 106 -40.25 -34.30 3.77
C ASP A 106 -39.01 -34.76 2.99
N ARG A 107 -39.03 -34.58 1.66
CA ARG A 107 -37.88 -34.80 0.79
C ARG A 107 -36.80 -33.74 1.07
N PRO A 108 -35.63 -34.13 1.59
CA PRO A 108 -34.60 -33.17 1.99
C PRO A 108 -33.94 -32.50 0.78
N VAL A 109 -33.40 -31.28 0.97
CA VAL A 109 -32.24 -30.84 0.18
C VAL A 109 -31.05 -31.68 0.62
N THR A 110 -30.33 -32.24 -0.35
CA THR A 110 -29.11 -33.00 -0.09
C THR A 110 -27.91 -32.12 -0.44
N ILE A 111 -26.92 -32.08 0.45
CA ILE A 111 -25.69 -31.32 0.31
C ILE A 111 -24.51 -32.29 0.46
N PRO A 112 -23.67 -32.47 -0.58
CA PRO A 112 -23.86 -31.98 -1.94
C PRO A 112 -25.00 -32.74 -2.66
N PRO A 113 -25.62 -32.17 -3.72
CA PRO A 113 -26.71 -32.84 -4.45
C PRO A 113 -26.26 -34.13 -5.14
N ASP A 114 -25.00 -34.18 -5.58
CA ASP A 114 -24.34 -35.36 -6.15
C ASP A 114 -23.26 -35.89 -5.18
N PRO A 115 -23.01 -37.21 -5.11
CA PRO A 115 -22.03 -37.80 -4.19
C PRO A 115 -20.59 -37.52 -4.65
N VAL A 116 -20.09 -36.32 -4.36
CA VAL A 116 -18.71 -35.91 -4.66
C VAL A 116 -17.75 -36.03 -3.49
N LEU A 117 -18.26 -36.23 -2.26
CA LEU A 117 -17.46 -36.27 -1.04
C LEU A 117 -17.28 -37.71 -0.54
N CYS A 118 -16.27 -38.40 -1.09
CA CYS A 118 -15.88 -39.73 -0.61
C CYS A 118 -15.08 -39.63 0.70
N VAL A 119 -15.47 -40.43 1.68
CA VAL A 119 -14.84 -40.56 3.00
C VAL A 119 -13.93 -41.78 2.95
N VAL A 120 -12.67 -41.60 3.34
CA VAL A 120 -11.68 -42.68 3.27
C VAL A 120 -11.54 -43.35 4.64
N PRO A 121 -11.84 -44.66 4.76
CA PRO A 121 -11.66 -45.39 6.00
C PRO A 121 -10.22 -45.32 6.52
N GLY A 122 -10.08 -45.20 7.83
CA GLY A 122 -8.82 -45.06 8.54
C GLY A 122 -8.29 -43.62 8.60
N MET A 123 -8.83 -42.68 7.82
CA MET A 123 -8.44 -41.27 7.86
C MET A 123 -9.38 -40.43 8.71
N TRP A 124 -8.81 -39.45 9.41
CA TRP A 124 -9.58 -38.42 10.10
C TRP A 124 -10.09 -37.39 9.09
N HIS A 125 -11.35 -37.02 9.25
CA HIS A 125 -12.01 -35.98 8.48
C HIS A 125 -12.57 -34.93 9.43
N SER A 126 -12.32 -33.66 9.14
CA SER A 126 -12.82 -32.54 9.94
C SER A 126 -14.04 -31.92 9.28
N VAL A 127 -15.18 -31.96 9.96
CA VAL A 127 -16.46 -31.45 9.43
C VAL A 127 -16.90 -30.23 10.19
N SER A 128 -17.29 -29.20 9.44
CA SER A 128 -17.89 -27.99 10.01
C SER A 128 -19.26 -27.74 9.38
N VAL A 129 -20.25 -27.54 10.24
CA VAL A 129 -21.61 -27.20 9.85
C VAL A 129 -21.91 -25.80 10.37
N SER A 130 -22.36 -24.92 9.48
CA SER A 130 -22.95 -23.64 9.90
C SER A 130 -24.47 -23.77 9.82
N ILE A 131 -25.16 -23.41 10.89
CA ILE A 131 -26.60 -23.51 11.04
C ILE A 131 -27.13 -22.14 11.39
N SER A 132 -28.03 -21.62 10.56
CA SER A 132 -28.70 -20.35 10.82
C SER A 132 -30.18 -20.42 10.56
N VAL A 133 -30.95 -19.73 11.39
CA VAL A 133 -32.40 -19.63 11.25
C VAL A 133 -32.79 -18.16 11.28
N LYS A 134 -33.39 -17.68 10.19
CA LYS A 134 -33.91 -16.32 10.07
C LYS A 134 -35.31 -16.39 9.48
N ASP A 135 -36.30 -15.80 10.18
CA ASP A 135 -37.69 -15.76 9.72
C ASP A 135 -38.22 -17.16 9.34
N TYR A 136 -37.87 -18.17 10.16
CA TYR A 136 -38.17 -19.59 9.94
C TYR A 136 -37.54 -20.24 8.71
N VAL A 137 -36.62 -19.54 8.03
CA VAL A 137 -35.79 -20.09 6.98
C VAL A 137 -34.52 -20.64 7.61
N LEU A 138 -34.37 -21.97 7.57
CA LEU A 138 -33.15 -22.68 7.93
C LEU A 138 -32.17 -22.58 6.75
N MET A 139 -31.00 -22.03 7.00
CA MET A 139 -29.89 -21.94 6.06
C MET A 139 -28.69 -22.65 6.68
N ASP A 140 -28.18 -23.67 5.97
CA ASP A 140 -27.08 -24.48 6.43
C ASP A 140 -25.98 -24.59 5.39
N SER A 141 -24.73 -24.73 5.84
CA SER A 141 -23.60 -25.07 4.97
C SER A 141 -22.74 -26.17 5.56
N LEU A 142 -22.20 -27.02 4.68
CA LEU A 142 -21.32 -28.13 5.01
C LEU A 142 -19.91 -27.84 4.50
N TRP A 143 -18.95 -28.03 5.38
CA TRP A 143 -17.52 -28.06 5.08
C TRP A 143 -16.94 -29.38 5.53
N CYS A 144 -15.98 -29.91 4.77
CA CYS A 144 -15.20 -31.08 5.12
C CYS A 144 -13.74 -30.85 4.73
N ASP A 145 -12.81 -31.12 5.63
CA ASP A 145 -11.36 -30.96 5.44
C ASP A 145 -10.98 -29.58 4.86
N SER A 146 -11.54 -28.53 5.46
CA SER A 146 -11.35 -27.13 5.05
C SER A 146 -11.84 -26.78 3.65
N ARG A 147 -12.60 -27.67 2.99
CA ARG A 147 -13.26 -27.44 1.70
C ARG A 147 -14.75 -27.22 1.88
N PHE A 148 -15.30 -26.25 1.15
CA PHE A 148 -16.75 -26.06 1.10
C PHE A 148 -17.37 -27.17 0.26
N ILE A 149 -18.39 -27.83 0.80
CA ILE A 149 -19.06 -28.95 0.15
C ILE A 149 -20.38 -28.48 -0.48
N GLY A 150 -21.07 -27.56 0.18
CA GLY A 150 -22.29 -26.96 -0.33
C GLY A 150 -23.10 -26.28 0.75
N ALA A 151 -24.18 -25.62 0.34
CA ALA A 151 -25.15 -25.02 1.22
C ALA A 151 -26.56 -25.35 0.77
N GLY A 152 -27.51 -25.25 1.69
CA GLY A 152 -28.92 -25.45 1.39
C GLY A 152 -29.80 -24.63 2.29
N THR A 153 -30.97 -24.31 1.77
CA THR A 153 -31.95 -23.47 2.43
C THR A 153 -33.32 -24.13 2.38
N ARG A 154 -34.05 -24.13 3.49
CA ARG A 154 -35.44 -24.58 3.58
C ARG A 154 -36.25 -23.71 4.52
N THR A 155 -37.48 -23.41 4.13
CA THR A 155 -38.49 -22.81 5.02
C THR A 155 -39.06 -23.89 5.94
N LEU A 156 -38.99 -23.69 7.24
CA LEU A 156 -39.54 -24.60 8.24
C LEU A 156 -41.06 -24.42 8.29
N ILE A 157 -41.82 -25.48 7.98
CA ILE A 157 -43.30 -25.44 7.96
C ILE A 157 -43.84 -25.83 9.34
N ASP A 158 -43.31 -26.90 9.93
CA ASP A 158 -43.63 -27.31 11.29
C ASP A 158 -42.71 -26.57 12.26
N VAL A 159 -42.92 -25.25 12.39
CA VAL A 159 -42.07 -24.29 13.09
C VAL A 159 -41.62 -24.85 14.45
N PRO A 160 -40.38 -25.38 14.54
CA PRO A 160 -39.85 -25.88 15.80
C PRO A 160 -39.67 -24.68 16.74
N ALA A 161 -39.76 -24.92 18.04
CA ALA A 161 -39.45 -23.88 19.01
C ALA A 161 -37.94 -23.74 19.20
N MET A 162 -37.20 -24.85 19.11
CA MET A 162 -35.78 -24.89 19.46
C MET A 162 -35.03 -26.06 18.80
N ILE A 163 -33.70 -25.98 18.79
CA ILE A 163 -32.81 -27.14 18.73
C ILE A 163 -32.69 -27.67 20.16
N GLU A 164 -33.29 -28.83 20.44
CA GLU A 164 -33.37 -29.40 21.79
C GLU A 164 -32.06 -30.08 22.18
N LYS A 165 -31.50 -30.86 21.25
CA LYS A 165 -30.32 -31.69 21.48
C LYS A 165 -29.52 -31.91 20.20
N ILE A 166 -28.25 -32.20 20.38
CA ILE A 166 -27.34 -32.65 19.33
C ILE A 166 -26.98 -34.10 19.62
N GLU A 167 -27.05 -34.95 18.60
CA GLU A 167 -26.77 -36.38 18.68
C GLU A 167 -25.58 -36.74 17.80
N LEU A 168 -24.63 -37.51 18.35
CA LEU A 168 -23.46 -38.05 17.67
C LEU A 168 -23.46 -39.58 17.78
N GLY A 169 -23.25 -40.29 16.67
CA GLY A 169 -23.23 -41.76 16.67
C GLY A 169 -23.17 -42.32 15.27
N ALA A 170 -23.57 -43.58 15.08
CA ALA A 170 -23.89 -44.15 13.78
C ALA A 170 -25.26 -44.82 13.90
N GLY A 171 -26.32 -44.03 13.76
CA GLY A 171 -27.70 -44.44 14.01
C GLY A 171 -28.40 -44.84 12.73
N GLN A 172 -28.73 -46.13 12.59
CA GLN A 172 -29.73 -46.72 11.68
C GLN A 172 -29.83 -48.25 11.91
N GLY A 173 -30.82 -48.70 12.68
CA GLY A 173 -31.36 -50.07 12.69
C GLY A 173 -30.37 -51.25 12.55
N LYS A 174 -30.77 -52.29 11.82
CA LYS A 174 -29.98 -53.52 11.56
C LYS A 174 -29.07 -53.42 10.32
N LYS A 175 -29.16 -52.33 9.54
CA LYS A 175 -28.40 -52.12 8.30
C LYS A 175 -27.73 -50.75 8.35
N THR A 176 -26.41 -50.75 8.58
CA THR A 176 -25.57 -49.56 8.71
C THR A 176 -24.35 -49.72 7.79
N PRO A 177 -23.86 -48.65 7.13
CA PRO A 177 -22.67 -48.71 6.27
C PRO A 177 -21.37 -48.90 7.05
N VAL A 178 -21.37 -48.60 8.35
CA VAL A 178 -20.19 -48.68 9.22
C VAL A 178 -20.49 -49.45 10.51
N SER A 179 -19.51 -50.17 11.01
CA SER A 179 -19.55 -50.92 12.28
C SER A 179 -19.18 -50.03 13.47
N PHE A 180 -18.23 -49.11 13.27
CA PHE A 180 -17.74 -48.20 14.30
C PHE A 180 -17.37 -46.84 13.68
N ILE A 181 -17.53 -45.79 14.47
CA ILE A 181 -17.10 -44.44 14.14
C ILE A 181 -16.39 -43.82 15.35
N CYS A 182 -15.27 -43.16 15.10
CA CYS A 182 -14.56 -42.36 16.09
C CYS A 182 -14.96 -40.89 15.95
N PHE A 183 -15.05 -40.18 17.07
CA PHE A 183 -15.26 -38.74 17.14
C PHE A 183 -14.22 -38.10 18.07
N ASP A 184 -13.78 -36.90 17.71
CA ASP A 184 -12.88 -36.06 18.50
C ASP A 184 -13.09 -34.57 18.18
N ASN A 185 -12.47 -33.67 18.94
CA ASN A 185 -12.45 -32.22 18.68
C ASN A 185 -13.84 -31.58 18.40
N VAL A 186 -14.86 -32.03 19.14
CA VAL A 186 -16.23 -31.49 19.01
C VAL A 186 -16.29 -30.08 19.59
N THR A 187 -16.65 -29.09 18.77
CA THR A 187 -16.83 -27.70 19.23
C THR A 187 -18.11 -27.08 18.70
N MET A 188 -18.62 -26.07 19.41
CA MET A 188 -19.80 -25.30 19.03
C MET A 188 -19.58 -23.83 19.41
N SER A 189 -19.87 -22.90 18.50
CA SER A 189 -19.59 -21.47 18.70
C SER A 189 -20.48 -20.53 17.90
N GLU A 190 -20.65 -19.30 18.40
CA GLU A 190 -21.40 -18.21 17.73
C GLU A 190 -20.57 -17.40 16.74
N LYS A 191 -19.25 -17.37 16.94
CA LYS A 191 -18.30 -16.94 15.93
C LYS A 191 -17.91 -18.18 15.18
N ARG A 192 -17.67 -18.11 13.87
CA ARG A 192 -16.95 -19.18 13.17
C ARG A 192 -15.66 -19.37 13.94
N LEU A 193 -15.53 -20.47 14.70
CA LEU A 193 -14.28 -20.79 15.36
C LEU A 193 -13.28 -20.79 14.23
N SER A 194 -12.36 -19.84 14.29
CA SER A 194 -11.25 -19.83 13.39
C SER A 194 -10.43 -21.07 13.75
N ASN A 195 -10.75 -22.19 13.12
CA ASN A 195 -9.74 -22.68 12.21
C ASN A 195 -9.58 -21.51 11.26
N THR A 196 -8.54 -20.71 11.53
CA THR A 196 -7.95 -19.80 10.57
C THR A 196 -8.19 -20.47 9.24
N ILE A 197 -9.08 -19.91 8.39
CA ILE A 197 -8.97 -20.22 6.97
C ILE A 197 -7.51 -19.85 6.75
N PRO A 198 -6.63 -20.84 6.48
CA PRO A 198 -5.22 -20.54 6.47
C PRO A 198 -5.06 -19.42 5.44
N ALA A 199 -4.15 -18.49 5.72
CA ALA A 199 -4.03 -17.17 5.11
C ALA A 199 -3.82 -17.18 3.58
N ASP A 200 -3.97 -18.33 2.94
CA ASP A 200 -3.63 -18.73 1.59
C ASP A 200 -4.84 -19.00 0.68
N GLN A 201 -5.96 -18.28 0.83
CA GLN A 201 -7.08 -18.36 -0.13
C GLN A 201 -7.35 -17.10 -0.98
N ILE A 202 -6.66 -15.98 -0.73
CA ILE A 202 -6.29 -15.13 -1.86
C ILE A 202 -4.78 -15.17 -1.95
N THR A 203 -4.26 -15.81 -2.98
CA THR A 203 -2.81 -15.81 -3.21
C THR A 203 -2.52 -14.82 -4.32
N VAL A 204 -1.69 -13.84 -3.99
CA VAL A 204 -0.99 -13.09 -5.02
C VAL A 204 0.08 -14.03 -5.57
N ARG A 205 -0.14 -14.63 -6.74
CA ARG A 205 0.93 -15.39 -7.39
C ARG A 205 1.96 -14.43 -7.93
N GLN A 206 2.99 -14.21 -7.13
CA GLN A 206 4.23 -13.59 -7.55
C GLN A 206 5.13 -14.65 -8.18
N ARG A 207 5.85 -14.31 -9.26
CA ARG A 207 6.87 -15.24 -9.80
C ARG A 207 7.89 -15.54 -8.69
N PRO A 208 8.21 -16.81 -8.40
CA PRO A 208 9.17 -17.15 -7.35
C PRO A 208 10.54 -16.51 -7.64
N GLY A 209 11.10 -15.83 -6.63
CA GLY A 209 12.47 -15.28 -6.66
C GLY A 209 12.63 -13.79 -6.98
N LYS A 210 11.57 -12.98 -7.01
CA LYS A 210 11.66 -11.50 -7.13
C LYS A 210 10.97 -10.81 -5.95
N GLY A 211 11.54 -9.71 -5.46
CA GLY A 211 10.87 -8.74 -4.57
C GLY A 211 9.66 -8.08 -5.23
N GLY A 212 9.27 -6.86 -4.86
CA GLY A 212 8.04 -6.20 -5.31
C GLY A 212 7.78 -6.17 -6.83
N PHE A 213 6.55 -5.85 -7.23
CA PHE A 213 6.12 -5.77 -8.62
C PHE A 213 6.72 -4.55 -9.32
N HIS A 214 7.12 -4.69 -10.58
CA HIS A 214 7.64 -3.60 -11.40
C HIS A 214 6.67 -3.27 -12.56
N VAL A 215 6.83 -2.09 -13.14
CA VAL A 215 6.11 -1.73 -14.38
C VAL A 215 6.35 -2.78 -15.47
N GLY A 216 5.26 -3.27 -16.05
CA GLY A 216 5.23 -4.35 -17.04
C GLY A 216 5.01 -5.75 -16.46
N ASP A 217 5.12 -5.94 -15.14
CA ASP A 217 4.77 -7.21 -14.50
C ASP A 217 3.25 -7.40 -14.45
N THR A 218 2.80 -8.66 -14.39
CA THR A 218 1.38 -9.01 -14.22
C THR A 218 1.16 -9.51 -12.79
N LEU A 219 0.28 -8.83 -12.06
CA LEU A 219 -0.24 -9.20 -10.76
C LEU A 219 -1.35 -10.25 -10.93
N PHE A 220 -1.10 -11.48 -10.52
CA PHE A 220 -2.11 -12.54 -10.52
C PHE A 220 -2.76 -12.64 -9.14
N LEU A 221 -4.06 -12.35 -9.08
CA LEU A 221 -4.91 -12.51 -7.91
C LEU A 221 -5.72 -13.79 -8.08
N ASP A 222 -5.31 -14.85 -7.40
CA ASP A 222 -6.09 -16.08 -7.34
C ASP A 222 -6.99 -16.04 -6.11
N LEU A 223 -8.30 -16.01 -6.37
CA LEU A 223 -9.36 -15.95 -5.38
C LEU A 223 -9.92 -17.36 -5.15
N ALA A 224 -9.90 -17.80 -3.90
CA ALA A 224 -10.66 -18.93 -3.41
C ALA A 224 -11.58 -18.43 -2.29
N PHE A 225 -12.87 -18.71 -2.41
CA PHE A 225 -13.90 -18.18 -1.54
C PHE A 225 -15.06 -19.16 -1.43
N THR A 226 -15.91 -19.00 -0.42
CA THR A 226 -17.12 -19.82 -0.27
C THR A 226 -18.01 -19.61 -1.49
N PRO A 227 -18.36 -20.65 -2.27
CA PRO A 227 -19.29 -20.52 -3.38
C PRO A 227 -20.61 -19.86 -2.98
N PHE A 228 -21.12 -18.99 -3.84
CA PHE A 228 -22.39 -18.29 -3.65
C PHE A 228 -23.20 -18.29 -4.95
N GLY A 229 -24.51 -18.01 -4.84
CA GLY A 229 -25.42 -18.03 -5.98
C GLY A 229 -25.00 -17.04 -7.07
N ARG A 230 -25.34 -17.34 -8.33
CA ARG A 230 -24.96 -16.56 -9.54
C ARG A 230 -25.30 -15.05 -9.53
N LYS A 231 -26.01 -14.56 -8.51
CA LYS A 231 -26.35 -13.14 -8.39
C LYS A 231 -25.34 -12.38 -7.54
N ASP A 232 -24.69 -13.00 -6.57
CA ASP A 232 -23.74 -12.31 -5.69
C ASP A 232 -22.40 -12.08 -6.40
N TYR A 233 -21.61 -11.13 -5.93
CA TYR A 233 -20.37 -10.70 -6.57
C TYR A 233 -19.27 -10.40 -5.56
N ILE A 234 -18.02 -10.32 -6.00
CA ILE A 234 -16.89 -9.88 -5.16
C ILE A 234 -16.53 -8.46 -5.53
N ASP A 235 -16.58 -7.53 -4.57
CA ASP A 235 -15.91 -6.24 -4.70
C ASP A 235 -14.43 -6.39 -4.34
N LEU A 236 -13.57 -5.81 -5.18
CA LEU A 236 -12.13 -5.72 -4.99
C LEU A 236 -11.69 -4.27 -5.00
N ASN A 237 -10.88 -3.92 -4.01
CA ASN A 237 -10.29 -2.61 -3.84
C ASN A 237 -8.78 -2.72 -3.67
N LEU A 238 -8.04 -2.29 -4.69
CA LEU A 238 -6.58 -2.21 -4.65
C LEU A 238 -6.21 -0.77 -4.32
N ARG A 239 -5.63 -0.53 -3.15
CA ARG A 239 -5.26 0.82 -2.72
C ARG A 239 -3.79 0.91 -2.31
N SER A 240 -3.19 2.05 -2.60
CA SER A 240 -1.91 2.46 -2.02
C SER A 240 -2.13 2.76 -0.54
N SER A 241 -1.26 2.25 0.34
CA SER A 241 -1.36 2.50 1.78
C SER A 241 -1.22 3.99 2.16
N SER A 242 -0.74 4.84 1.26
CA SER A 242 -0.65 6.30 1.43
C SER A 242 -1.95 7.05 1.09
N PHE A 243 -2.98 6.36 0.56
CA PHE A 243 -4.23 6.98 0.12
C PHE A 243 -5.22 7.13 1.28
N GLY A 244 -5.59 8.37 1.60
CA GLY A 244 -6.63 8.68 2.60
C GLY A 244 -8.04 8.42 2.05
N ALA A 245 -8.86 7.67 2.80
CA ALA A 245 -10.21 7.33 2.38
C ALA A 245 -11.22 8.48 2.62
N SER A 246 -12.19 8.62 1.72
CA SER A 246 -13.41 9.43 1.91
C SER A 246 -14.52 8.59 2.57
N LEU A 247 -15.33 9.21 3.43
CA LEU A 247 -16.37 8.59 4.27
C LEU A 247 -17.68 8.23 3.54
N GLU A 248 -17.85 8.64 2.28
CA GLU A 248 -19.17 8.58 1.61
C GLU A 248 -19.36 7.39 0.65
N ASN A 249 -18.35 6.55 0.43
CA ASN A 249 -18.40 5.46 -0.55
C ASN A 249 -17.81 4.15 0.01
N ARG A 250 -18.40 2.99 -0.32
CA ARG A 250 -18.03 1.64 0.21
C ARG A 250 -16.53 1.32 0.19
N PHE A 251 -15.79 1.85 -0.80
CA PHE A 251 -14.33 1.74 -0.92
C PHE A 251 -13.64 3.08 -1.24
N GLY A 252 -14.29 4.20 -0.91
CA GLY A 252 -13.79 5.54 -1.21
C GLY A 252 -13.87 5.94 -2.70
N LEU A 253 -13.19 7.04 -3.04
CA LEU A 253 -13.15 7.60 -4.39
C LEU A 253 -12.19 6.82 -5.28
N PHE A 254 -12.60 6.53 -6.51
CA PHE A 254 -11.70 5.96 -7.50
C PHE A 254 -10.54 6.94 -7.75
N ASN A 255 -9.32 6.43 -7.68
CA ASN A 255 -8.12 7.17 -8.03
C ASN A 255 -7.21 6.25 -8.85
N ARG A 256 -7.03 6.58 -10.12
CA ARG A 256 -6.26 5.75 -11.04
C ARG A 256 -4.84 5.40 -10.57
N LYS A 257 -4.19 6.25 -9.77
CA LYS A 257 -2.81 6.00 -9.32
C LYS A 257 -2.72 5.28 -7.97
N ARG A 258 -3.81 5.32 -7.19
CA ARG A 258 -3.78 5.05 -5.75
C ARG A 258 -4.95 4.25 -5.19
N ASN A 259 -6.09 4.15 -5.88
CA ASN A 259 -7.29 3.49 -5.37
C ASN A 259 -8.18 2.98 -6.51
N LEU A 260 -8.08 1.68 -6.78
CA LEU A 260 -8.78 1.00 -7.85
C LEU A 260 -9.93 0.18 -7.27
N VAL A 261 -11.13 0.30 -7.84
CA VAL A 261 -12.34 -0.40 -7.38
C VAL A 261 -13.01 -1.08 -8.56
N PHE A 262 -13.19 -2.40 -8.46
CA PHE A 262 -13.87 -3.21 -9.46
C PHE A 262 -14.56 -4.41 -8.82
N SER A 263 -15.49 -5.03 -9.55
CA SER A 263 -16.25 -6.17 -9.05
C SER A 263 -16.17 -7.37 -9.99
N LEU A 264 -16.23 -8.58 -9.42
CA LEU A 264 -16.32 -9.83 -10.17
C LEU A 264 -17.74 -10.38 -10.02
N TYR A 265 -18.48 -10.32 -11.12
CA TYR A 265 -19.89 -10.71 -11.19
C TYR A 265 -20.05 -12.05 -11.93
N ASP A 266 -19.43 -12.14 -13.11
CA ASP A 266 -19.45 -13.31 -13.98
C ASP A 266 -18.14 -13.41 -14.78
N SER A 267 -18.11 -14.32 -15.76
CA SER A 267 -16.98 -14.49 -16.68
C SER A 267 -17.11 -13.65 -17.98
N ILE A 268 -18.05 -12.70 -18.04
CA ILE A 268 -18.42 -11.94 -19.25
C ILE A 268 -17.84 -10.52 -19.21
N GLY A 269 -17.84 -9.86 -18.05
CA GLY A 269 -17.12 -8.59 -17.88
C GLY A 269 -16.75 -8.25 -16.43
N VAL A 270 -15.80 -7.33 -16.27
CA VAL A 270 -15.41 -6.76 -14.97
C VAL A 270 -15.94 -5.32 -14.88
N PRO A 271 -17.02 -5.07 -14.12
CA PRO A 271 -17.44 -3.71 -13.82
C PRO A 271 -16.42 -2.98 -12.93
N PHE A 272 -16.12 -1.73 -13.24
CA PHE A 272 -15.19 -0.88 -12.49
C PHE A 272 -15.70 0.56 -12.37
N LYS A 273 -15.22 1.32 -11.38
CA LYS A 273 -15.56 2.74 -11.22
C LYS A 273 -14.73 3.62 -12.17
N GLY A 274 -15.38 4.53 -12.91
CA GLY A 274 -14.71 5.50 -13.79
C GLY A 274 -14.22 6.77 -13.07
N ASP A 275 -13.50 7.64 -13.80
CA ASP A 275 -12.95 8.91 -13.30
C ASP A 275 -14.02 9.90 -12.76
N GLU A 276 -13.55 10.83 -11.90
CA GLU A 276 -14.29 11.70 -10.98
C GLU A 276 -15.56 12.40 -11.55
N GLY A 277 -16.61 12.46 -10.72
CA GLY A 277 -17.83 13.27 -10.94
C GLY A 277 -19.08 12.48 -11.31
N LEU A 278 -18.92 11.23 -11.74
CA LEU A 278 -20.03 10.33 -12.06
C LEU A 278 -19.76 9.03 -11.28
N ASN A 279 -20.56 8.70 -10.26
CA ASN A 279 -20.58 7.37 -9.62
C ASN A 279 -21.09 6.29 -10.62
N ALA A 280 -20.60 6.32 -11.85
CA ALA A 280 -21.00 5.47 -12.95
C ALA A 280 -20.05 4.27 -13.05
N TRP A 281 -20.64 3.09 -13.00
CA TRP A 281 -19.95 1.83 -13.28
C TRP A 281 -19.74 1.69 -14.79
N LYS A 282 -18.53 1.32 -15.18
CA LYS A 282 -18.14 0.98 -16.56
C LYS A 282 -17.84 -0.51 -16.63
N TYR A 283 -17.93 -1.11 -17.82
CA TYR A 283 -17.69 -2.55 -18.04
C TYR A 283 -16.46 -2.77 -18.93
N ALA A 284 -15.61 -3.74 -18.58
CA ALA A 284 -14.47 -4.20 -19.39
C ALA A 284 -14.62 -5.70 -19.72
N SER A 285 -14.35 -6.12 -20.97
CA SER A 285 -14.51 -7.51 -21.44
C SER A 285 -13.16 -8.22 -21.72
N VAL A 286 -13.17 -9.56 -21.80
CA VAL A 286 -11.96 -10.36 -22.08
C VAL A 286 -11.48 -10.10 -23.51
N GLY A 287 -10.24 -9.63 -23.68
CA GLY A 287 -9.66 -9.38 -25.00
C GLY A 287 -9.82 -7.94 -25.49
N ASP A 288 -10.31 -7.03 -24.65
CA ASP A 288 -10.20 -5.58 -24.86
C ASP A 288 -8.74 -5.12 -24.74
N THR A 289 -7.85 -5.62 -25.61
CA THR A 289 -6.78 -4.76 -26.13
C THR A 289 -7.44 -3.84 -27.14
N VAL A 290 -8.14 -2.83 -26.67
CA VAL A 290 -8.53 -1.73 -27.55
C VAL A 290 -7.27 -0.92 -27.82
N GLN A 291 -6.41 -1.43 -28.70
CA GLN A 291 -5.53 -0.55 -29.46
C GLN A 291 -6.44 0.37 -30.26
N GLY A 292 -6.65 1.59 -29.75
CA GLY A 292 -7.13 2.71 -30.55
C GLY A 292 -8.44 3.40 -30.18
N ALA A 293 -9.12 3.12 -29.06
CA ALA A 293 -10.36 3.84 -28.72
C ALA A 293 -10.46 4.47 -27.32
N TYR A 294 -9.47 4.29 -26.43
CA TYR A 294 -9.48 4.95 -25.13
C TYR A 294 -8.08 5.43 -24.74
N PRO A 295 -7.82 6.76 -24.63
CA PRO A 295 -6.45 7.26 -24.50
C PRO A 295 -5.76 6.98 -23.16
N HIS A 296 -6.44 6.50 -22.11
CA HIS A 296 -5.90 6.45 -20.75
C HIS A 296 -6.48 5.31 -19.90
N ASN A 297 -6.19 4.04 -20.20
CA ASN A 297 -6.67 2.91 -19.38
C ASN A 297 -5.67 2.50 -18.30
N THR A 298 -6.05 2.76 -17.05
CA THR A 298 -5.37 2.36 -15.81
C THR A 298 -5.49 0.86 -15.49
N PHE A 299 -6.48 0.19 -16.07
CA PHE A 299 -6.73 -1.25 -15.87
C PHE A 299 -6.43 -2.02 -17.14
N LEU A 300 -5.46 -2.91 -17.07
CA LEU A 300 -5.17 -3.89 -18.11
C LEU A 300 -5.42 -5.27 -17.52
N PHE A 301 -6.66 -5.74 -17.63
CA PHE A 301 -7.01 -7.12 -17.30
C PHE A 301 -6.45 -8.04 -18.40
N ASP A 302 -5.28 -8.62 -18.16
CA ASP A 302 -4.66 -9.57 -19.09
C ASP A 302 -5.52 -10.84 -19.22
N LYS A 303 -6.17 -11.24 -18.12
CA LYS A 303 -7.02 -12.43 -18.04
C LYS A 303 -7.88 -12.37 -16.79
N TYR A 304 -9.14 -12.76 -16.88
CA TYR A 304 -9.91 -13.09 -15.70
C TYR A 304 -10.79 -14.33 -15.91
N ARG A 305 -11.05 -15.06 -14.83
CA ARG A 305 -11.99 -16.17 -14.75
C ARG A 305 -12.69 -16.08 -13.42
N PHE A 306 -14.01 -16.24 -13.41
CA PHE A 306 -14.77 -16.15 -12.18
C PHE A 306 -15.89 -17.18 -12.17
N TYR A 307 -15.81 -18.10 -11.23
CA TYR A 307 -16.72 -19.22 -11.04
C TYR A 307 -17.33 -19.13 -9.64
N PRO A 308 -18.36 -18.30 -9.44
CA PRO A 308 -18.97 -18.07 -8.13
C PRO A 308 -19.59 -19.34 -7.55
N ASP A 309 -20.07 -20.23 -8.42
CA ASP A 309 -20.59 -21.56 -8.09
C ASP A 309 -19.50 -22.56 -7.66
N ARG A 310 -18.26 -22.34 -8.08
CA ARG A 310 -17.09 -23.16 -7.70
C ARG A 310 -16.23 -22.50 -6.62
N GLY A 311 -16.57 -21.28 -6.21
CA GLY A 311 -15.82 -20.56 -5.18
C GLY A 311 -14.40 -20.21 -5.62
N SER A 312 -14.20 -19.98 -6.92
CA SER A 312 -12.88 -19.73 -7.48
C SER A 312 -12.89 -18.60 -8.49
N GLY A 313 -11.81 -17.84 -8.52
CA GLY A 313 -11.57 -16.84 -9.53
C GLY A 313 -10.08 -16.56 -9.69
N THR A 314 -9.71 -16.04 -10.85
CA THR A 314 -8.38 -15.51 -11.10
C THR A 314 -8.54 -14.18 -11.81
N VAL A 315 -7.80 -13.17 -11.39
CA VAL A 315 -7.70 -11.88 -12.07
C VAL A 315 -6.23 -11.56 -12.30
N ALA A 316 -5.86 -11.25 -13.54
CA ALA A 316 -4.51 -10.83 -13.91
C ALA A 316 -4.52 -9.35 -14.27
N ILE A 317 -3.78 -8.54 -13.53
CA ILE A 317 -3.71 -7.08 -13.70
C ILE A 317 -2.30 -6.70 -14.08
N ARG A 318 -2.11 -6.02 -15.21
CA ARG A 318 -0.79 -5.51 -15.57
C ARG A 318 -0.45 -4.24 -14.78
N VAL A 319 0.73 -4.21 -14.19
CA VAL A 319 1.27 -3.04 -13.48
C VAL A 319 1.77 -2.05 -14.51
N THR A 320 1.12 -0.89 -14.60
CA THR A 320 1.52 0.21 -15.49
C THR A 320 2.34 1.27 -14.73
N ASP A 321 2.88 2.24 -15.46
CA ASP A 321 3.62 3.40 -14.93
C ASP A 321 2.73 4.39 -14.14
N ASP A 322 1.41 4.27 -14.26
CA ASP A 322 0.45 5.06 -13.49
C ASP A 322 0.37 4.68 -12.00
N PHE A 323 0.70 3.44 -11.64
CA PHE A 323 0.64 2.96 -10.26
C PHE A 323 1.69 3.67 -9.38
N GLU A 324 1.27 4.19 -8.24
CA GLU A 324 2.18 4.77 -7.26
C GLU A 324 3.13 3.71 -6.67
N PRO A 325 4.46 3.95 -6.64
CA PRO A 325 5.39 3.06 -5.95
C PRO A 325 5.14 3.05 -4.44
N GLY A 326 5.27 1.88 -3.80
CA GLY A 326 5.10 1.73 -2.36
C GLY A 326 4.32 0.49 -1.97
N LYS A 327 3.82 0.47 -0.72
CA LYS A 327 2.98 -0.60 -0.21
C LYS A 327 1.54 -0.43 -0.68
N TRP A 328 0.96 -1.53 -1.11
CA TRP A 328 -0.41 -1.64 -1.56
C TRP A 328 -1.16 -2.69 -0.75
N GLU A 329 -2.46 -2.47 -0.63
CA GLU A 329 -3.41 -3.31 0.06
C GLU A 329 -4.52 -3.73 -0.89
N ILE A 330 -4.95 -4.98 -0.79
CA ILE A 330 -6.12 -5.51 -1.50
C ILE A 330 -7.18 -5.80 -0.47
N HIS A 331 -8.21 -4.96 -0.44
CA HIS A 331 -9.43 -5.19 0.32
C HIS A 331 -10.43 -5.89 -0.59
N SER A 332 -11.12 -6.90 -0.08
CA SER A 332 -12.16 -7.57 -0.86
C SER A 332 -13.32 -8.04 0.01
N CYS A 333 -14.52 -8.06 -0.57
CA CYS A 333 -15.71 -8.54 0.10
C CYS A 333 -16.70 -9.18 -0.88
N ILE A 334 -17.45 -10.16 -0.39
CA ILE A 334 -18.59 -10.74 -1.09
C ILE A 334 -19.80 -9.87 -0.80
N VAL A 335 -20.51 -9.48 -1.86
CA VAL A 335 -21.66 -8.60 -1.79
C VAL A 335 -22.87 -9.30 -2.40
N ARG A 336 -23.99 -9.20 -1.71
CA ARG A 336 -25.26 -9.69 -2.22
C ARG A 336 -25.83 -8.72 -3.24
N SER A 337 -26.23 -9.22 -4.40
CA SER A 337 -26.71 -8.35 -5.47
C SER A 337 -28.06 -7.69 -5.23
N SER A 338 -28.95 -8.34 -4.49
CA SER A 338 -30.33 -7.86 -4.33
C SER A 338 -30.45 -6.58 -3.52
N ASP A 339 -29.58 -6.40 -2.53
CA ASP A 339 -29.63 -5.33 -1.53
C ASP A 339 -28.27 -4.61 -1.38
N THR A 340 -27.26 -5.05 -2.11
CA THR A 340 -25.88 -4.54 -2.05
C THR A 340 -25.25 -4.69 -0.66
N VAL A 341 -25.73 -5.61 0.18
CA VAL A 341 -25.19 -5.79 1.53
C VAL A 341 -23.91 -6.62 1.46
N ILE A 342 -22.90 -6.20 2.24
CA ILE A 342 -21.67 -6.98 2.42
C ILE A 342 -22.03 -8.26 3.19
N VAL A 343 -21.83 -9.40 2.53
CA VAL A 343 -22.08 -10.73 3.08
C VAL A 343 -20.85 -11.22 3.86
N GLN A 344 -19.65 -10.97 3.32
CA GLN A 344 -18.41 -11.46 3.90
C GLN A 344 -17.24 -10.55 3.52
N ASN A 345 -16.44 -10.12 4.51
CA ASN A 345 -15.13 -9.52 4.25
C ASN A 345 -14.06 -10.61 4.08
N MET A 346 -13.11 -10.38 3.19
CA MET A 346 -11.97 -11.26 2.95
C MET A 346 -10.70 -10.68 3.60
N PRO A 347 -9.66 -11.50 3.84
CA PRO A 347 -8.39 -11.02 4.35
C PRO A 347 -7.77 -9.95 3.46
N VAL A 348 -7.16 -8.94 4.08
CA VAL A 348 -6.41 -7.92 3.36
C VAL A 348 -5.08 -8.50 2.91
N LEU A 349 -4.79 -8.42 1.61
CA LEU A 349 -3.48 -8.79 1.10
C LEU A 349 -2.59 -7.57 0.95
N HIS A 350 -1.30 -7.80 1.12
CA HIS A 350 -0.28 -6.77 0.96
C HIS A 350 0.67 -7.15 -0.16
N PHE A 351 1.01 -6.16 -0.99
CA PHE A 351 2.08 -6.28 -1.98
C PHE A 351 2.80 -4.94 -2.11
N THR A 352 3.99 -4.96 -2.72
CA THR A 352 4.78 -3.75 -2.93
C THR A 352 4.93 -3.54 -4.43
N ILE A 353 4.73 -2.30 -4.89
CA ILE A 353 5.12 -1.89 -6.24
C ILE A 353 6.44 -1.13 -6.11
N GLU A 354 7.48 -1.67 -6.72
CA GLU A 354 8.81 -1.10 -6.73
C GLU A 354 9.00 -0.22 -7.97
N ARG A 355 9.63 0.93 -7.75
CA ARG A 355 10.03 1.79 -8.85
C ARG A 355 11.24 1.15 -9.51
N LYS A 356 11.06 0.66 -10.73
CA LYS A 356 12.22 0.37 -11.58
C LYS A 356 12.89 1.72 -11.86
N PHE A 357 14.04 1.98 -11.22
CA PHE A 357 14.89 3.05 -11.71
C PHE A 357 15.26 2.67 -13.14
N SER A 358 14.68 3.36 -14.12
CA SER A 358 15.06 3.15 -15.51
C SER A 358 16.57 3.36 -15.58
N PHE A 359 17.28 2.39 -16.16
CA PHE A 359 18.71 2.53 -16.42
C PHE A 359 18.99 3.85 -17.18
N MET A 360 18.05 4.32 -18.01
CA MET A 360 18.15 5.63 -18.67
C MET A 360 18.09 6.82 -17.71
N VAL A 361 17.37 6.73 -16.60
CA VAL A 361 17.34 7.80 -15.57
C VAL A 361 18.66 7.82 -14.80
N LEU A 362 19.20 6.65 -14.43
CA LEU A 362 20.53 6.56 -13.81
C LEU A 362 21.63 7.05 -14.77
N LEU A 363 21.56 6.66 -16.03
CA LEU A 363 22.46 7.13 -17.09
C LEU A 363 22.31 8.65 -17.31
N GLY A 364 21.09 9.16 -17.34
CA GLY A 364 20.80 10.58 -17.46
C GLY A 364 21.32 11.40 -16.28
N CYS A 365 21.12 10.93 -15.04
CA CYS A 365 21.71 11.53 -13.84
C CYS A 365 23.24 11.46 -13.88
N GLY A 366 23.82 10.36 -14.34
CA GLY A 366 25.27 10.22 -14.53
C GLY A 366 25.82 11.22 -15.55
N ILE A 367 25.17 11.37 -16.70
CA ILE A 367 25.54 12.36 -17.72
C ILE A 367 25.39 13.78 -17.16
N ALA A 368 24.27 14.08 -16.47
CA ALA A 368 24.06 15.39 -15.87
C ALA A 368 25.11 15.71 -14.80
N LEU A 369 25.50 14.75 -13.96
CA LEU A 369 26.58 14.90 -13.00
C LEU A 369 27.93 15.13 -13.69
N LEU A 370 28.23 14.41 -14.77
CA LEU A 370 29.44 14.64 -15.57
C LEU A 370 29.45 16.03 -16.22
N VAL A 371 28.30 16.51 -16.71
CA VAL A 371 28.17 17.86 -17.27
C VAL A 371 28.33 18.91 -16.18
N ILE A 372 27.69 18.74 -15.02
CA ILE A 372 27.84 19.64 -13.87
C ILE A 372 29.31 19.65 -13.42
N PHE A 373 29.93 18.48 -13.28
CA PHE A 373 31.33 18.37 -12.90
C PHE A 373 32.24 19.01 -13.96
N GLY A 374 31.93 18.84 -15.25
CA GLY A 374 32.60 19.51 -16.36
C GLY A 374 32.44 21.03 -16.33
N ILE A 375 31.25 21.55 -16.02
CA ILE A 375 30.99 22.99 -15.87
C ILE A 375 31.71 23.54 -14.64
N ILE A 376 31.68 22.83 -13.51
CA ILE A 376 32.40 23.21 -12.29
C ILE A 376 33.90 23.20 -12.56
N PHE A 377 34.43 22.14 -13.16
CA PHE A 377 35.84 22.02 -13.54
C PHE A 377 36.24 23.11 -14.53
N PHE A 378 35.45 23.36 -15.57
CA PHE A 378 35.68 24.44 -16.53
C PHE A 378 35.65 25.81 -15.84
N ARG A 379 34.69 26.06 -14.94
CA ARG A 379 34.65 27.29 -14.13
C ARG A 379 35.84 27.40 -13.20
N LEU A 380 36.30 26.31 -12.59
CA LEU A 380 37.49 26.29 -11.74
C LEU A 380 38.76 26.54 -12.57
N VAL A 381 38.86 25.96 -13.77
CA VAL A 381 39.98 26.17 -14.70
C VAL A 381 39.99 27.59 -15.25
N VAL A 382 38.83 28.12 -15.66
CA VAL A 382 38.69 29.52 -16.11
C VAL A 382 38.97 30.48 -14.96
N ARG A 383 38.46 30.20 -13.75
CA ARG A 383 38.75 31.01 -12.56
C ARG A 383 40.22 30.93 -12.13
N SER A 384 40.87 29.77 -12.29
CA SER A 384 42.32 29.66 -12.09
C SER A 384 43.13 30.40 -13.16
N ARG A 385 42.57 30.56 -14.37
CA ARG A 385 43.18 31.40 -15.43
C ARG A 385 42.94 32.89 -15.22
N GLU A 386 41.82 33.30 -14.64
CA GLU A 386 41.56 34.70 -14.25
C GLU A 386 42.31 35.12 -12.98
N GLN A 387 42.78 34.15 -12.18
CA GLN A 387 43.61 34.37 -11.00
C GLN A 387 45.09 34.03 -11.27
N GLU A 388 45.59 34.30 -12.48
CA GLU A 388 47.04 34.56 -12.56
C GLU A 388 47.29 35.93 -11.92
N PRO A 389 48.00 36.01 -10.77
CA PRO A 389 48.48 37.30 -10.31
C PRO A 389 49.29 37.88 -11.48
N LEU A 390 49.01 39.12 -11.85
CA LEU A 390 49.83 39.85 -12.82
C LEU A 390 51.29 39.70 -12.38
N GLN A 391 52.05 38.80 -13.02
CA GLN A 391 53.52 38.84 -13.04
C GLN A 391 53.94 39.97 -13.97
N GLY A 392 53.31 41.13 -13.78
CA GLY A 392 53.52 42.35 -14.54
C GLY A 392 54.66 43.14 -13.92
N ASN A 393 55.48 43.72 -14.79
CA ASN A 393 56.51 44.70 -14.47
C ASN A 393 55.99 45.72 -13.43
N SER A 394 56.77 46.05 -12.40
CA SER A 394 56.40 46.99 -11.33
C SER A 394 55.84 48.32 -11.87
N LYS A 395 56.25 48.71 -13.09
CA LYS A 395 55.71 49.84 -13.84
C LYS A 395 54.23 49.71 -14.25
N GLU A 396 53.79 48.58 -14.77
CA GLU A 396 52.40 48.40 -15.25
C GLU A 396 51.40 48.38 -14.07
N ILE A 397 51.82 47.75 -12.96
CA ILE A 397 51.04 47.75 -11.72
C ILE A 397 50.94 49.17 -11.17
N ALA A 398 52.02 49.94 -11.22
CA ALA A 398 51.99 51.34 -10.81
C ALA A 398 51.11 52.21 -11.71
N ASP A 399 51.11 52.00 -13.03
CA ASP A 399 50.25 52.73 -13.97
C ASP A 399 48.75 52.48 -13.67
N LYS A 400 48.36 51.24 -13.39
CA LYS A 400 46.97 50.89 -13.00
C LYS A 400 46.57 51.52 -11.67
N ILE A 401 47.47 51.53 -10.70
CA ILE A 401 47.24 52.21 -9.41
C ILE A 401 47.11 53.72 -9.64
N ASP A 402 47.97 54.34 -10.43
CA ASP A 402 47.89 55.77 -10.76
C ASP A 402 46.57 56.13 -11.43
N GLN A 403 46.07 55.29 -12.33
CA GLN A 403 44.77 55.47 -12.98
C GLN A 403 43.62 55.45 -11.96
N LEU A 404 43.60 54.46 -11.07
CA LEU A 404 42.61 54.37 -9.99
C LEU A 404 42.65 55.60 -9.08
N LEU A 405 43.85 56.01 -8.66
CA LEU A 405 44.02 57.17 -7.78
C LEU A 405 43.57 58.46 -8.48
N ALA A 406 43.77 58.58 -9.79
CA ALA A 406 43.34 59.74 -10.56
C ALA A 406 41.82 59.79 -10.80
N THR A 407 41.13 58.66 -10.86
CA THR A 407 39.67 58.61 -11.05
C THR A 407 38.91 58.71 -9.72
N GLU A 408 39.44 58.11 -8.66
CA GLU A 408 38.74 57.96 -7.37
C GLU A 408 39.28 58.91 -6.29
N TYR A 409 40.08 59.93 -6.64
CA TYR A 409 40.72 60.79 -5.62
C TYR A 409 39.72 61.47 -4.67
N SER A 410 38.51 61.80 -5.15
CA SER A 410 37.46 62.44 -4.36
C SER A 410 36.78 61.50 -3.35
N ASN A 411 36.99 60.19 -3.45
CA ASN A 411 36.44 59.23 -2.50
C ASN A 411 37.24 59.25 -1.19
N ALA A 412 36.63 59.76 -0.11
CA ALA A 412 37.29 59.89 1.19
C ALA A 412 37.67 58.54 1.84
N ASP A 413 36.99 57.46 1.47
CA ASP A 413 37.17 56.12 2.06
C ASP A 413 38.16 55.24 1.28
N LEU A 414 38.74 55.74 0.19
CA LEU A 414 39.71 55.00 -0.62
C LEU A 414 40.92 54.57 0.21
N SER A 415 41.10 53.25 0.36
CA SER A 415 42.07 52.62 1.25
C SER A 415 43.17 51.84 0.49
N ASN A 416 44.21 51.39 1.21
CA ASN A 416 45.23 50.52 0.61
C ASN A 416 44.65 49.15 0.22
N GLU A 417 43.63 48.70 0.94
CA GLU A 417 42.90 47.46 0.67
C GLU A 417 42.16 47.54 -0.67
N ASP A 418 41.58 48.69 -1.00
CA ASP A 418 40.91 48.92 -2.28
C ASP A 418 41.91 48.96 -3.44
N ILE A 419 43.06 49.62 -3.23
CA ILE A 419 44.16 49.66 -4.20
C ILE A 419 44.67 48.24 -4.49
N ALA A 420 44.91 47.45 -3.44
CA ALA A 420 45.40 46.08 -3.54
C ALA A 420 44.40 45.16 -4.26
N ARG A 421 43.09 45.38 -4.06
CA ARG A 421 42.02 44.65 -4.71
C ARG A 421 41.99 44.86 -6.23
N VAL A 422 42.24 46.09 -6.71
CA VAL A 422 42.23 46.42 -8.15
C VAL A 422 43.38 45.77 -8.91
N VAL A 423 44.51 45.53 -8.23
CA VAL A 423 45.67 44.85 -8.83
C VAL A 423 45.78 43.37 -8.45
N TYR A 424 44.80 42.83 -7.71
CA TYR A 424 44.75 41.44 -7.24
C TYR A 424 45.99 41.00 -6.45
N LEU A 425 46.57 41.90 -5.66
CA LEU A 425 47.74 41.62 -4.82
C LEU A 425 47.41 41.80 -3.34
N SER A 426 48.28 41.28 -2.46
CA SER A 426 48.23 41.66 -1.05
C SER A 426 48.64 43.13 -0.90
N VAL A 427 48.12 43.81 0.13
CA VAL A 427 48.44 45.22 0.43
C VAL A 427 49.94 45.46 0.50
N SER A 428 50.69 44.55 1.14
CA SER A 428 52.14 44.62 1.25
C SER A 428 52.82 44.56 -0.11
N HIS A 429 52.40 43.62 -0.97
CA HIS A 429 53.00 43.41 -2.28
C HIS A 429 52.67 44.56 -3.25
N ALA A 430 51.41 45.01 -3.30
CA ALA A 430 51.00 46.16 -4.10
C ALA A 430 51.78 47.43 -3.70
N THR A 431 51.94 47.67 -2.39
CA THR A 431 52.69 48.82 -1.88
C THR A 431 54.19 48.73 -2.23
N ALA A 432 54.78 47.54 -2.14
CA ALA A 432 56.18 47.32 -2.47
C ALA A 432 56.46 47.60 -3.96
N LEU A 433 55.68 47.02 -4.87
CA LEU A 433 55.84 47.20 -6.32
C LEU A 433 55.55 48.64 -6.75
N TYR A 434 54.54 49.28 -6.16
CA TYR A 434 54.27 50.68 -6.45
C TYR A 434 55.43 51.59 -6.02
N LYS A 435 55.99 51.37 -4.82
CA LYS A 435 57.16 52.13 -4.33
C LYS A 435 58.41 51.86 -5.17
N GLU A 436 58.61 50.65 -5.65
CA GLU A 436 59.71 50.33 -6.56
C GLU A 436 59.62 51.18 -7.84
N ALA A 437 58.42 51.33 -8.41
CA ALA A 437 58.21 52.06 -9.65
C ALA A 437 58.09 53.59 -9.50
N ARG A 438 57.57 54.09 -8.36
CA ARG A 438 57.23 55.52 -8.15
C ARG A 438 58.00 56.18 -7.01
N THR A 439 58.78 55.45 -6.24
CA THR A 439 59.56 55.89 -5.04
C THR A 439 58.73 56.41 -3.86
N ILE A 440 57.42 56.66 -4.03
CA ILE A 440 56.47 57.05 -2.99
C ILE A 440 55.38 55.99 -2.80
N SER A 441 54.66 56.02 -1.68
CA SER A 441 53.54 55.09 -1.47
C SER A 441 52.28 55.49 -2.24
N PRO A 442 51.36 54.55 -2.55
CA PRO A 442 50.09 54.88 -3.19
C PRO A 442 49.29 55.95 -2.43
N MET A 443 49.21 55.84 -1.11
CA MET A 443 48.52 56.85 -0.28
C MET A 443 49.23 58.21 -0.25
N GLN A 444 50.54 58.24 -0.48
CA GLN A 444 51.25 59.50 -0.67
C GLN A 444 50.89 60.13 -2.01
N ARG A 445 50.90 59.35 -3.10
CA ARG A 445 50.46 59.85 -4.40
C ARG A 445 49.01 60.34 -4.38
N LEU A 446 48.11 59.62 -3.71
CA LEU A 446 46.72 60.03 -3.54
C LEU A 446 46.63 61.41 -2.87
N ARG A 447 47.39 61.63 -1.79
CA ARG A 447 47.44 62.96 -1.14
C ARG A 447 47.94 64.03 -2.09
N ASP A 448 48.98 63.75 -2.88
CA ASP A 448 49.53 64.71 -3.83
C ASP A 448 48.50 65.07 -4.92
N ILE A 449 47.81 64.08 -5.50
CA ILE A 449 46.71 64.30 -6.48
C ILE A 449 45.60 65.17 -5.87
N ARG A 450 45.18 64.88 -4.63
CA ARG A 450 44.17 65.69 -3.93
C ARG A 450 44.62 67.13 -3.74
N MET A 451 45.90 67.36 -3.44
CA MET A 451 46.44 68.71 -3.30
C MET A 451 46.56 69.43 -4.64
N GLU A 452 47.01 68.75 -5.70
CA GLU A 452 47.03 69.27 -7.07
C GLU A 452 45.63 69.76 -7.47
N LYS A 453 44.61 68.92 -7.27
CA LYS A 453 43.21 69.26 -7.56
C LYS A 453 42.66 70.39 -6.69
N ALA A 454 43.02 70.43 -5.41
CA ALA A 454 42.64 71.53 -4.53
C ALA A 454 43.23 72.87 -5.01
N CYS A 455 44.47 72.87 -5.51
CA CYS A 455 45.09 74.08 -6.06
C CYS A 455 44.36 74.55 -7.33
N GLU A 456 44.05 73.63 -8.25
CA GLU A 456 43.26 73.95 -9.43
C GLU A 456 41.90 74.57 -9.07
N MET A 457 41.22 74.04 -8.05
CA MET A 457 39.93 74.56 -7.59
C MET A 457 40.03 75.92 -6.91
N LEU A 458 41.07 76.14 -6.09
CA LEU A 458 41.30 77.43 -5.42
C LEU A 458 41.61 78.55 -6.43
N GLU A 459 42.28 78.21 -7.53
CA GLU A 459 42.60 79.15 -8.61
C GLU A 459 41.39 79.45 -9.50
N LYS A 460 40.54 78.46 -9.77
CA LYS A 460 39.45 78.57 -10.76
C LYS A 460 38.07 78.89 -10.18
N THR A 461 37.91 78.85 -8.85
CA THR A 461 36.58 78.96 -8.21
C THR A 461 36.56 79.89 -6.99
N ASP A 462 35.36 80.34 -6.63
CA ASP A 462 35.05 81.08 -5.39
C ASP A 462 34.41 80.19 -4.32
N LYS A 463 34.53 78.86 -4.45
CA LYS A 463 33.96 77.92 -3.47
C LYS A 463 34.58 78.12 -2.09
N ALA A 464 33.80 77.84 -1.05
CA ALA A 464 34.31 77.83 0.31
C ALA A 464 35.43 76.80 0.43
N ILE A 465 36.49 77.16 1.14
CA ILE A 465 37.70 76.32 1.27
C ILE A 465 37.37 74.98 1.96
N SER A 466 36.38 74.97 2.87
CA SER A 466 35.82 73.76 3.45
C SER A 466 35.33 72.78 2.38
N ASP A 467 34.57 73.30 1.42
CA ASP A 467 33.88 72.52 0.39
C ASP A 467 34.88 71.94 -0.59
N ILE A 468 35.90 72.72 -0.95
CA ILE A 468 37.04 72.23 -1.76
C ILE A 468 37.73 71.06 -1.04
N GLY A 469 37.91 71.14 0.28
CA GLY A 469 38.49 70.06 1.07
C GLY A 469 37.68 68.76 0.98
N PHE A 470 36.35 68.86 1.08
CA PHE A 470 35.46 67.70 0.93
C PHE A 470 35.42 67.17 -0.51
N GLU A 471 35.37 68.05 -1.51
CA GLU A 471 35.31 67.68 -2.93
C GLU A 471 36.57 66.95 -3.42
N VAL A 472 37.74 67.28 -2.87
CA VAL A 472 38.99 66.55 -3.18
C VAL A 472 39.18 65.31 -2.31
N GLY A 473 38.19 64.91 -1.49
CA GLY A 473 38.19 63.64 -0.77
C GLY A 473 38.81 63.67 0.63
N PHE A 474 38.80 64.81 1.33
CA PHE A 474 39.05 64.84 2.78
C PHE A 474 37.75 64.80 3.56
N ASN A 475 37.65 63.91 4.54
CA ASN A 475 36.52 63.87 5.48
C ASN A 475 36.66 64.86 6.65
N ASN A 476 37.80 65.56 6.75
CA ASN A 476 38.11 66.47 7.86
C ASN A 476 38.90 67.68 7.37
N GLN A 477 38.31 68.86 7.54
CA GLN A 477 38.86 70.14 7.12
C GLN A 477 40.21 70.48 7.78
N ASN A 478 40.41 70.12 9.06
CA ASN A 478 41.68 70.35 9.76
C ASN A 478 42.80 69.49 9.15
N ILE A 479 42.47 68.26 8.74
CA ILE A 479 43.42 67.37 8.05
C ILE A 479 43.76 67.93 6.67
N PHE A 480 42.76 68.43 5.93
CA PHE A 480 42.98 69.09 4.65
C PHE A 480 43.91 70.31 4.79
N PHE A 481 43.62 71.23 5.71
CA PHE A 481 44.43 72.44 5.92
C PHE A 481 45.88 72.12 6.29
N ARG A 482 46.09 71.15 7.18
CA ARG A 482 47.44 70.71 7.56
C ARG A 482 48.20 70.12 6.37
N ASN A 483 47.56 69.28 5.56
CA ASN A 483 48.20 68.69 4.38
C ASN A 483 48.48 69.75 3.30
N PHE A 484 47.55 70.69 3.08
CA PHE A 484 47.73 71.76 2.11
C PHE A 484 48.87 72.70 2.49
N LYS A 485 48.93 73.12 3.75
CA LYS A 485 50.06 73.92 4.26
C LYS A 485 51.39 73.18 4.13
N LYS A 486 51.41 71.86 4.36
CA LYS A 486 52.60 71.03 4.14
C LYS A 486 52.99 70.92 2.67
N TYR A 487 52.01 70.90 1.76
CA TYR A 487 52.24 70.72 0.32
C TYR A 487 52.65 72.03 -0.39
N LYS A 488 52.04 73.17 -0.06
CA LYS A 488 52.29 74.48 -0.69
C LYS A 488 53.12 75.46 0.15
N GLY A 489 53.31 75.21 1.43
CA GLY A 489 53.95 76.14 2.37
C GLY A 489 53.02 77.27 2.88
N LEU A 490 51.85 77.45 2.26
CA LEU A 490 50.85 78.46 2.60
C LEU A 490 49.54 77.79 3.02
N SER A 491 48.73 78.46 3.84
CA SER A 491 47.35 78.00 4.06
C SER A 491 46.54 78.12 2.76
N PRO A 492 45.48 77.30 2.57
CA PRO A 492 44.61 77.41 1.40
C PRO A 492 44.06 78.82 1.17
N THR A 493 43.74 79.55 2.25
CA THR A 493 43.23 80.92 2.20
C THR A 493 44.28 81.90 1.70
N GLU A 494 45.52 81.78 2.18
CA GLU A 494 46.64 82.59 1.71
C GLU A 494 46.96 82.29 0.24
N TYR A 495 46.94 81.01 -0.15
CA TYR A 495 47.17 80.57 -1.53
C TYR A 495 46.10 81.12 -2.50
N GLN A 496 44.81 81.05 -2.12
CA GLN A 496 43.72 81.58 -2.93
C GLN A 496 43.81 83.11 -3.11
N LYS A 497 44.11 83.84 -2.02
CA LYS A 497 44.33 85.30 -2.10
C LYS A 497 45.52 85.65 -2.99
N GLN A 498 46.63 84.92 -2.85
CA GLN A 498 47.83 85.15 -3.65
C GLN A 498 47.57 84.92 -5.14
N LYS A 499 46.83 83.87 -5.50
CA LYS A 499 46.55 83.52 -6.90
C LYS A 499 45.47 84.38 -7.57
N LYS A 500 44.61 85.05 -6.80
CA LYS A 500 43.60 86.00 -7.29
C LYS A 500 44.09 87.44 -7.34
N ALA A 501 45.24 87.74 -6.73
CA ALA A 501 45.87 89.06 -6.71
C ALA A 501 46.91 89.26 -7.84
N VAL A 502 47.13 88.22 -8.66
CA VAL A 502 47.94 88.20 -9.90
C VAL A 502 46.99 87.91 -11.04
#